data_AF-A0A381WUS8-F1
#
_entry.id   AF-A0A381WUS8-F1
#
_cell.length_a   1.000
_cell.length_b   1.000
_cell.length_c   1.000
_cell.angle_alpha   90.00
_cell.angle_beta   90.00
_cell.angle_gamma   90.00
#
_symmetry.space_group_name_H-M   'P 1'
#
loop_
_entity.id
_entity.type
_entity.pdbx_description
1 polymer ?
#
loop_
_entity_poly.entity_id
_entity_poly.type
_entity_poly.pdbx_seq_one_letter_code
_entity_poly.pdbx_strand_id
1 'polypeptide(L)'
;MNIDKAKTHLRKVDPTMAKLISKYGSPNFEPIKNHFESLARSIIYQQLSGKAANAIYERFKNLFGNNDFPYPENILVLPAEVLQKVGLSKQKIIYLKDLSIKWEQIKIQFSNIEKMSNGEISNILLEVKGIGQWTI
;
A
#
# COMPACT_ATOMS: atom_id res chain seq x y z
N MET A 1 2.26 -0.12 -17.05
CA MET A 1 1.93 -1.56 -17.22
C MET A 1 1.13 -1.75 -18.50
N ASN A 2 1.46 -2.72 -19.36
CA ASN A 2 0.71 -2.99 -20.60
C ASN A 2 -0.19 -4.23 -20.43
N ILE A 3 -1.44 -4.01 -20.03
CA ILE A 3 -2.41 -5.08 -19.71
C ILE A 3 -2.75 -5.91 -20.96
N ASP A 4 -2.83 -5.29 -22.15
CA ASP A 4 -3.16 -6.01 -23.38
C ASP A 4 -2.05 -6.95 -23.83
N LYS A 5 -0.79 -6.51 -23.71
CA LYS A 5 0.38 -7.37 -23.97
C LYS A 5 0.42 -8.54 -22.99
N ALA A 6 0.16 -8.28 -21.70
CA ALA A 6 0.12 -9.33 -20.67
C ALA A 6 -0.99 -10.36 -20.94
N LYS A 7 -2.22 -9.92 -21.22
CA LYS A 7 -3.35 -10.80 -21.56
C LYS A 7 -3.07 -11.64 -22.81
N THR A 8 -2.52 -11.02 -23.85
CA THR A 8 -2.18 -11.72 -25.11
C THR A 8 -1.15 -12.81 -24.87
N HIS A 9 -0.11 -12.50 -24.09
CA HIS A 9 0.89 -13.49 -23.69
C HIS A 9 0.27 -14.65 -22.89
N LEU A 10 -0.48 -14.34 -21.82
CA LEU A 10 -1.11 -15.34 -20.96
C LEU A 10 -2.10 -16.25 -21.72
N ARG A 11 -2.91 -15.68 -22.62
CA ARG A 11 -3.81 -16.45 -23.50
C ARG A 11 -3.07 -17.44 -24.38
N LYS A 12 -1.86 -17.09 -24.84
CA LYS A 12 -1.04 -17.92 -25.72
C LYS A 12 -0.37 -19.07 -24.98
N VAL A 13 0.09 -18.83 -23.75
CA VAL A 13 0.92 -19.81 -23.01
C VAL A 13 0.12 -20.67 -22.03
N ASP A 14 -1.12 -20.29 -21.68
CA ASP A 14 -1.95 -21.01 -20.70
C ASP A 14 -3.45 -21.05 -21.12
N PRO A 15 -3.96 -22.23 -21.53
CA PRO A 15 -5.37 -22.41 -21.93
C PRO A 15 -6.37 -22.17 -20.79
N THR A 16 -6.00 -22.41 -19.53
CA THR A 16 -6.85 -22.15 -18.37
C THR A 16 -6.98 -20.64 -18.18
N MET A 17 -5.87 -19.91 -18.22
CA MET A 17 -5.89 -18.46 -18.19
C MET A 17 -6.65 -17.86 -19.38
N ALA A 18 -6.55 -18.46 -20.58
CA ALA A 18 -7.32 -18.02 -21.73
C ALA A 18 -8.84 -18.08 -21.51
N LYS A 19 -9.34 -19.17 -20.88
CA LYS A 19 -10.74 -19.31 -20.48
C LYS A 19 -11.14 -18.26 -19.45
N LEU A 20 -10.31 -18.05 -18.42
CA LEU A 20 -10.58 -17.07 -17.36
C LEU A 20 -10.64 -15.64 -17.89
N ILE A 21 -9.69 -15.22 -18.72
CA ILE A 21 -9.65 -13.87 -19.31
C ILE A 21 -10.85 -13.67 -20.24
N SER A 22 -11.27 -14.70 -20.99
CA SER A 22 -12.45 -14.61 -21.86
C SER A 22 -13.75 -14.51 -21.06
N LYS A 23 -13.83 -15.18 -19.91
CA LYS A 23 -15.01 -15.15 -19.02
C LYS A 23 -15.14 -13.84 -18.24
N TYR A 24 -14.05 -13.34 -17.67
CA TYR A 24 -14.09 -12.19 -16.73
C TYR A 24 -13.61 -10.87 -17.35
N GLY A 25 -13.06 -10.89 -18.57
CA GLY A 25 -12.61 -9.69 -19.26
C GLY A 25 -11.28 -9.14 -18.73
N SER A 26 -11.04 -7.85 -18.99
CA SER A 26 -9.84 -7.17 -18.54
C SER A 26 -9.94 -6.80 -17.06
N PRO A 27 -8.92 -7.06 -16.24
CA PRO A 27 -8.88 -6.51 -14.89
C PRO A 27 -8.72 -4.98 -14.94
N ASN A 28 -9.33 -4.29 -13.97
CA ASN A 28 -9.05 -2.89 -13.70
C ASN A 28 -8.05 -2.79 -12.54
N PHE A 29 -6.92 -2.13 -12.79
CA PHE A 29 -5.91 -1.87 -11.76
C PHE A 29 -5.81 -0.35 -11.59
N GLU A 30 -6.29 0.14 -10.44
CA GLU A 30 -6.20 1.56 -10.09
C GLU A 30 -5.11 1.74 -9.03
N PRO A 31 -3.89 2.15 -9.43
CA PRO A 31 -2.81 2.34 -8.48
C PRO A 31 -3.03 3.61 -7.66
N ILE A 32 -2.69 3.52 -6.37
CA ILE A 32 -2.59 4.69 -5.50
C ILE A 32 -1.33 5.45 -5.89
N LYS A 33 -1.49 6.70 -6.35
CA LYS A 33 -0.38 7.54 -6.81
C LYS A 33 0.52 7.99 -5.66
N ASN A 34 -0.05 8.21 -4.48
CA ASN A 34 0.70 8.60 -3.30
C ASN A 34 1.40 7.36 -2.70
N HIS A 35 2.73 7.29 -2.85
CA HIS A 35 3.51 6.16 -2.34
C HIS A 35 3.42 6.00 -0.81
N PHE A 36 3.33 7.10 -0.05
CA PHE A 36 3.15 7.04 1.40
C PHE A 36 1.84 6.38 1.76
N GLU A 37 0.75 6.84 1.13
CA GLU A 37 -0.58 6.30 1.31
C GLU A 37 -0.64 4.82 0.93
N SER A 38 -0.02 4.44 -0.18
CA SER A 38 0.02 3.05 -0.63
C SER A 38 0.64 2.13 0.43
N LEU A 39 1.80 2.52 0.99
CA LEU A 39 2.47 1.76 2.04
C LEU A 39 1.69 1.75 3.35
N ALA A 40 1.18 2.90 3.78
CA ALA A 40 0.37 3.02 4.98
C ALA A 40 -0.91 2.17 4.87
N ARG A 41 -1.59 2.20 3.73
CA ARG A 41 -2.75 1.35 3.43
C ARG A 41 -2.37 -0.12 3.48
N SER A 42 -1.25 -0.52 2.90
CA SER A 42 -0.78 -1.92 2.98
C SER A 42 -0.61 -2.37 4.43
N ILE A 43 0.00 -1.55 5.30
CA ILE A 43 0.11 -1.82 6.75
C ILE A 43 -1.27 -1.98 7.40
N ILE A 44 -2.21 -1.09 7.09
CA ILE A 44 -3.59 -1.14 7.63
C ILE A 44 -4.31 -2.43 7.20
N TYR A 45 -4.06 -2.89 5.97
CA TYR A 45 -4.75 -4.05 5.39
C TYR A 45 -4.19 -5.42 5.81
N GLN A 46 -3.01 -5.47 6.42
CA GLN A 46 -2.38 -6.73 6.85
C GLN A 46 -3.32 -7.58 7.71
N GLN A 47 -3.39 -8.88 7.38
CA GLN A 47 -4.13 -9.92 8.13
C GLN A 47 -5.63 -9.64 8.31
N LEU A 48 -6.25 -8.87 7.41
CA LEU A 48 -7.68 -8.56 7.44
C LEU A 48 -8.33 -8.87 6.10
N SER A 49 -9.64 -9.13 6.12
CA SER A 49 -10.43 -9.12 4.89
C SER A 49 -10.45 -7.71 4.30
N GLY A 50 -10.58 -7.61 2.97
CA GLY A 50 -10.61 -6.31 2.28
C GLY A 50 -11.71 -5.38 2.81
N LYS A 51 -12.89 -5.92 3.14
CA LYS A 51 -14.00 -5.14 3.71
C LYS A 51 -13.67 -4.57 5.09
N ALA A 52 -13.10 -5.39 5.98
CA ALA A 52 -12.74 -4.96 7.34
C ALA A 52 -11.60 -3.92 7.31
N ALA A 53 -10.58 -4.17 6.49
CA ALA A 53 -9.48 -3.26 6.29
C ALA A 53 -9.92 -1.91 5.72
N ASN A 54 -10.81 -1.92 4.72
CA ASN A 54 -11.35 -0.70 4.14
C ASN A 54 -12.11 0.14 5.18
N ALA A 55 -12.93 -0.49 6.02
CA ALA A 55 -13.64 0.23 7.07
C ALA A 55 -12.69 0.91 8.09
N ILE A 56 -11.56 0.28 8.41
CA ILE A 56 -10.53 0.88 9.28
C ILE A 56 -9.81 2.03 8.55
N TYR A 57 -9.42 1.81 7.30
CA TYR A 57 -8.73 2.81 6.48
C TYR A 57 -9.57 4.08 6.28
N GLU A 58 -10.87 3.95 5.99
CA GLU A 58 -11.78 5.11 5.88
C GLU A 58 -11.92 5.85 7.22
N ARG A 59 -12.13 5.13 8.34
CA ARG A 59 -12.16 5.78 9.67
C ARG A 59 -10.85 6.49 10.00
N PHE A 60 -9.71 5.90 9.62
CA PHE A 60 -8.40 6.50 9.80
C PHE A 60 -8.24 7.78 8.99
N LYS A 61 -8.60 7.78 7.70
CA LYS A 61 -8.61 8.99 6.87
C LYS A 61 -9.53 10.06 7.43
N ASN A 62 -10.66 9.66 7.98
CA ASN A 62 -11.64 10.59 8.55
C ASN A 62 -11.15 11.33 9.80
N LEU A 63 -10.06 10.87 10.44
CA LEU A 63 -9.39 11.66 11.49
C LEU A 63 -8.78 12.96 10.97
N PHE A 64 -8.58 13.09 9.65
CA PHE A 64 -7.83 14.16 9.00
C PHE A 64 -8.65 14.98 7.98
N GLY A 65 -9.98 14.84 7.96
CA GLY A 65 -10.85 15.73 7.18
C GLY A 65 -11.14 15.30 5.73
N ASN A 66 -11.06 14.00 5.43
CA ASN A 66 -11.61 13.29 4.26
C ASN A 66 -11.10 13.66 2.85
N ASN A 67 -10.45 14.81 2.64
CA ASN A 67 -10.10 15.25 1.28
C ASN A 67 -8.80 14.62 0.76
N ASP A 68 -7.78 14.50 1.61
CA ASP A 68 -6.48 13.91 1.26
C ASP A 68 -6.00 12.91 2.31
N PHE A 69 -5.12 12.00 1.92
CA PHE A 69 -4.43 11.14 2.88
C PHE A 69 -3.50 11.99 3.75
N PRO A 70 -3.43 11.76 5.07
CA PRO A 70 -2.62 12.58 5.97
C PRO A 70 -1.14 12.58 5.60
N TYR A 71 -0.47 13.69 5.85
CA TYR A 71 0.99 13.73 5.82
C TYR A 71 1.58 12.93 6.99
N PRO A 72 2.81 12.39 6.84
CA PRO A 72 3.48 11.62 7.88
C PRO A 72 3.48 12.30 9.26
N GLU A 73 3.76 13.61 9.30
CA GLU A 73 3.80 14.42 10.50
C GLU A 73 2.44 14.46 11.23
N ASN A 74 1.32 14.41 10.50
CA ASN A 74 0.00 14.38 11.11
C ASN A 74 -0.25 13.08 11.88
N ILE A 75 0.30 11.95 11.39
CA ILE A 75 0.19 10.65 12.06
C ILE A 75 1.06 10.61 13.33
N LEU A 76 2.22 11.26 13.31
CA LEU A 76 3.14 11.28 14.44
C LEU A 76 2.56 12.00 15.66
N VAL A 77 1.82 13.09 15.45
CA VAL A 77 1.25 13.89 16.55
C VAL A 77 0.02 13.26 17.20
N LEU A 78 -0.64 12.30 16.55
CA LEU A 78 -1.81 11.65 17.13
C LEU A 78 -1.43 10.69 18.29
N PRO A 79 -2.17 10.74 19.42
CA PRO A 79 -2.04 9.75 20.47
C PRO A 79 -2.41 8.34 19.98
N ALA A 80 -1.75 7.32 20.52
CA ALA A 80 -1.99 5.92 20.13
C ALA A 80 -3.43 5.50 20.45
N GLU A 81 -4.06 6.11 21.44
CA GLU A 81 -5.44 5.87 21.87
C GLU A 81 -6.44 6.30 20.79
N VAL A 82 -6.16 7.42 20.09
CA VAL A 82 -6.99 7.91 18.98
C VAL A 82 -6.91 6.93 17.81
N LEU A 83 -5.70 6.47 17.48
CA LEU A 83 -5.47 5.49 16.42
C LEU A 83 -6.10 4.13 16.74
N GLN A 84 -6.10 3.70 18.01
CA GLN A 84 -6.78 2.47 18.44
C GLN A 84 -8.31 2.59 18.27
N LYS A 85 -8.90 3.75 18.58
CA LYS A 85 -10.34 3.98 18.44
C LYS A 85 -10.87 3.80 17.02
N VAL A 86 -10.03 4.02 16.00
CA VAL A 86 -10.42 3.75 14.59
C VAL A 86 -10.23 2.29 14.17
N GLY A 87 -9.72 1.43 15.06
CA GLY A 87 -9.59 -0.02 14.86
C GLY A 87 -8.20 -0.49 14.48
N LEU A 88 -7.16 0.35 14.63
CA LEU A 88 -5.78 -0.08 14.44
C LEU A 88 -5.28 -0.86 15.66
N SER A 89 -4.57 -1.97 15.40
CA SER A 89 -3.86 -2.69 16.46
C SER A 89 -2.65 -1.89 16.92
N LYS A 90 -2.17 -2.16 18.15
CA LYS A 90 -0.94 -1.55 18.68
C LYS A 90 0.25 -1.75 17.74
N GLN A 91 0.37 -2.93 17.13
CA GLN A 91 1.43 -3.24 16.17
C GLN A 91 1.35 -2.37 14.91
N LYS A 92 0.16 -2.23 14.31
CA LYS A 92 -0.03 -1.39 13.12
C LYS A 92 0.25 0.09 13.41
N ILE A 93 -0.05 0.55 14.62
CA ILE A 93 0.29 1.92 15.04
C ILE A 93 1.81 2.11 15.09
N ILE A 94 2.54 1.16 15.68
CA ILE A 94 4.01 1.20 15.70
C ILE A 94 4.57 1.26 14.27
N TYR A 95 4.05 0.43 13.36
CA TYR A 95 4.49 0.38 11.97
C TYR A 95 4.18 1.67 11.21
N LEU A 96 2.97 2.22 11.36
CA LEU A 96 2.59 3.50 10.74
C LEU A 96 3.45 4.65 11.26
N LYS A 97 3.76 4.68 12.56
CA LYS A 97 4.67 5.70 13.11
C LYS A 97 6.11 5.51 12.62
N ASP A 98 6.62 4.29 12.55
CA ASP A 98 7.96 4.00 12.02
C ASP A 98 8.09 4.40 10.53
N LEU A 99 7.08 4.07 9.71
CA LEU A 99 6.99 4.52 8.32
C LEU A 99 6.98 6.05 8.25
N SER A 100 6.19 6.71 9.11
CA SER A 100 6.07 8.16 9.12
C SER A 100 7.39 8.85 9.50
N ILE A 101 8.13 8.31 10.47
CA ILE A 101 9.46 8.81 10.87
C ILE A 101 10.47 8.71 9.72
N LYS A 102 10.47 7.59 8.99
CA LYS A 102 11.44 7.32 7.92
C LYS A 102 11.06 7.93 6.58
N TRP A 103 9.84 8.47 6.45
CA TRP A 103 9.27 8.85 5.16
C TRP A 103 10.09 9.90 4.41
N GLU A 104 10.64 10.89 5.11
CA GLU A 104 11.42 11.96 4.46
C GLU A 104 12.62 11.38 3.70
N GLN A 105 13.37 10.47 4.34
CA GLN A 105 14.51 9.80 3.74
C GLN A 105 14.09 8.90 2.57
N ILE A 106 13.03 8.11 2.75
CA ILE A 106 12.48 7.23 1.71
C ILE A 106 12.05 8.06 0.49
N LYS A 107 11.36 9.17 0.72
CA LYS A 107 10.86 10.08 -0.33
C LYS A 107 12.01 10.65 -1.16
N ILE A 108 13.13 11.00 -0.54
CA ILE A 108 14.34 11.45 -1.25
C ILE A 108 14.87 10.34 -2.16
N GLN A 109 14.99 9.11 -1.64
CA GLN A 109 15.45 7.98 -2.44
C GLN A 109 14.49 7.63 -3.58
N PHE A 110 13.18 7.78 -3.34
CA PHE A 110 12.12 7.53 -4.34
C PHE A 110 12.03 8.59 -5.44
N SER A 111 12.80 9.68 -5.36
CA SER A 111 12.87 10.69 -6.43
C SER A 111 13.24 10.10 -7.80
N ASN A 112 13.96 8.97 -7.82
CA ASN A 112 14.33 8.23 -9.03
C ASN A 112 13.73 6.82 -9.10
N ILE A 113 12.58 6.58 -8.44
CA ILE A 113 11.98 5.24 -8.30
C ILE A 113 11.79 4.50 -9.63
N GLU A 114 11.50 5.20 -10.73
CA GLU A 114 11.32 4.61 -12.06
C GLU A 114 12.58 3.94 -12.63
N LYS A 115 13.76 4.32 -12.14
CA LYS A 115 15.05 3.76 -12.56
C LYS A 115 15.55 2.66 -11.61
N MET A 116 14.86 2.45 -10.50
CA MET A 116 15.26 1.49 -9.49
C MET A 116 14.79 0.08 -9.85
N SER A 117 15.63 -0.90 -9.56
CA SER A 117 15.24 -2.30 -9.58
C SER A 117 14.33 -2.64 -8.39
N ASN A 118 13.56 -3.72 -8.52
CA ASN A 118 12.74 -4.24 -7.42
C ASN A 118 13.58 -4.55 -6.18
N GLY A 119 14.84 -4.97 -6.35
CA GLY A 119 15.76 -5.24 -5.23
C GLY A 119 16.15 -3.98 -4.48
N GLU A 120 16.45 -2.89 -5.18
CA GLU A 120 16.78 -1.59 -4.56
C GLU A 120 15.57 -1.01 -3.81
N ILE A 121 14.38 -1.06 -4.42
CA ILE A 121 13.13 -0.67 -3.76
C ILE A 121 12.90 -1.51 -2.51
N SER A 122 13.12 -2.82 -2.61
CA SER A 122 12.96 -3.74 -1.48
C SER A 122 13.91 -3.41 -0.34
N ASN A 123 15.19 -3.17 -0.63
CA ASN A 123 16.19 -2.86 0.40
C ASN A 123 15.83 -1.60 1.19
N ILE A 124 15.33 -0.55 0.52
CA ILE A 124 14.87 0.68 1.19
C ILE A 124 13.68 0.39 2.09
N LEU A 125 12.68 -0.32 1.57
CA LEU A 125 11.41 -0.49 2.28
C LEU A 125 11.49 -1.52 3.42
N LEU A 126 12.38 -2.50 3.34
CA LEU A 126 12.62 -3.49 4.40
C LEU A 126 13.17 -2.89 5.70
N GLU A 127 13.75 -1.68 5.64
CA GLU A 127 14.17 -0.98 6.86
C GLU A 127 12.99 -0.51 7.71
N VAL A 128 11.79 -0.39 7.14
CA VAL A 128 10.58 0.04 7.84
C VAL A 128 9.97 -1.11 8.63
N LYS A 129 9.74 -0.91 9.93
CA LYS A 129 9.12 -1.92 10.79
C LYS A 129 7.74 -2.27 10.26
N GLY A 130 7.51 -3.57 10.08
CA GLY A 130 6.22 -4.09 9.63
C GLY A 130 6.03 -4.09 8.11
N ILE A 131 7.02 -3.63 7.35
CA ILE A 131 7.08 -3.84 5.90
C ILE A 131 8.04 -5.00 5.65
N GLY A 132 7.50 -6.10 5.13
CA GLY A 132 8.28 -7.25 4.66
C GLY A 132 8.15 -7.42 3.16
N GLN A 133 8.85 -8.40 2.59
CA GLN A 133 8.85 -8.63 1.12
C GLN A 133 7.46 -8.79 0.52
N TRP A 134 6.50 -9.34 1.27
CA TRP A 134 5.12 -9.52 0.80
C TRP A 134 4.33 -8.19 0.71
N THR A 135 4.80 -7.15 1.38
CA THR A 135 4.19 -5.80 1.38
C THR A 135 4.74 -4.91 0.26
N ILE A 136 5.91 -5.24 -0.28
CA ILE A 136 6.69 -4.44 -1.24
C ILE A 136 6.23 -4.73 -2.67
#